data_AF-A0A4L4YX01-F1
#
_entry.id   AF-A0A4L4YX01-F1
#
_cell.length_a   1.000
_cell.length_b   1.000
_cell.length_c   1.000
_cell.angle_alpha   90.00
_cell.angle_beta   90.00
_cell.angle_gamma   90.00
#
_symmetry.space_group_name_H-M   'P 1'
#
loop_
_entity.id
_entity.type
_entity.pdbx_description
1 polymer ?
#
loop_
_entity_poly.entity_id
_entity_poly.type
_entity_poly.pdbx_seq_one_letter_code
_entity_poly.pdbx_strand_id
1 'polypeptide(L)'
;MHLTNKEILDKLLSYSQDLKHHYQLYQLLLFHFQNKEPEKFFGLIEDNLKQVHPLFQTVFKTFLKDKEKIVNALQLPYSNAKLEATNNLIKLIKRNAFGFRNFENFKKRIFTALNIKKERTKFVLSRA
;
A
#
# COMPACT_ATOMS: atom_id res chain seq x y z
N MET A 1 0.82 1.60 36.15
CA MET A 1 0.47 0.40 35.34
C MET A 1 0.50 0.79 33.88
N HIS A 2 1.38 0.18 33.08
CA HIS A 2 1.36 0.34 31.62
C HIS A 2 0.49 -0.78 31.04
N LEU A 3 -0.58 -0.40 30.32
CA LEU A 3 -1.40 -1.33 29.57
C LEU A 3 -0.64 -1.82 28.34
N THR A 4 -0.81 -3.10 27.99
CA THR A 4 -0.30 -3.66 26.73
C THR A 4 -1.12 -3.14 25.54
N ASN A 5 -0.55 -3.17 24.33
CA ASN A 5 -1.27 -2.75 23.12
C ASN A 5 -2.59 -3.50 22.90
N LYS A 6 -2.65 -4.77 23.30
CA LYS A 6 -3.86 -5.59 23.19
C LYS A 6 -4.94 -5.10 24.16
N GLU A 7 -4.60 -4.83 25.41
CA GLU A 7 -5.55 -4.31 26.40
C GLU A 7 -6.05 -2.91 26.03
N ILE A 8 -5.19 -2.06 25.45
CA ILE A 8 -5.60 -0.76 24.93
C ILE A 8 -6.62 -0.94 23.80
N LEU A 9 -6.36 -1.85 22.86
CA LEU A 9 -7.29 -2.14 21.77
C LEU A 9 -8.63 -2.67 22.31
N ASP A 10 -8.61 -3.66 23.18
CA ASP A 10 -9.83 -4.25 23.75
C ASP A 10 -10.66 -3.20 24.48
N LYS A 11 -10.02 -2.29 25.20
CA LYS A 11 -10.68 -1.15 25.85
C LYS A 11 -11.30 -0.20 24.83
N LEU A 12 -10.58 0.16 23.77
CA LEU A 12 -11.11 1.04 22.72
C LEU A 12 -12.32 0.43 22.01
N LEU A 13 -12.25 -0.87 21.70
CA LEU A 13 -13.35 -1.60 21.07
C LEU A 13 -14.54 -1.81 22.02
N SER A 14 -14.33 -1.76 23.33
CA SER A 14 -15.43 -1.84 24.31
C SER A 14 -16.33 -0.59 24.32
N TYR A 15 -15.82 0.55 23.83
CA TYR A 15 -16.56 1.81 23.85
C TYR A 15 -17.62 1.93 22.75
N SER A 16 -17.52 1.14 21.67
CA SER A 16 -18.47 1.20 20.56
C SER A 16 -18.58 -0.14 19.84
N GLN A 17 -19.79 -0.67 19.83
CA GLN A 17 -20.10 -1.91 19.11
C GLN A 17 -19.93 -1.74 17.60
N ASP A 18 -20.27 -0.57 17.05
CA ASP A 18 -20.04 -0.24 15.64
C ASP A 18 -18.56 -0.24 15.30
N LEU A 19 -17.73 0.39 16.15
CA LEU A 19 -16.27 0.37 15.97
C LEU A 19 -15.72 -1.06 16.00
N LYS A 20 -16.19 -1.86 16.96
CA LYS A 20 -15.81 -3.27 17.09
C LYS A 20 -16.17 -4.07 15.84
N HIS A 21 -17.38 -3.91 15.32
CA HIS A 21 -17.83 -4.59 14.10
C HIS A 21 -16.97 -4.23 12.89
N HIS A 22 -16.76 -2.93 12.63
CA HIS A 22 -15.96 -2.49 11.49
C HIS A 22 -14.47 -2.86 11.63
N TYR A 23 -13.93 -2.84 12.85
CA TYR A 23 -12.59 -3.31 13.12
C TYR A 23 -12.44 -4.80 12.78
N GLN A 24 -13.36 -5.65 13.23
CA GLN A 24 -13.34 -7.08 12.94
C GLN A 24 -13.43 -7.35 11.43
N LEU A 25 -14.33 -6.66 10.72
CA LEU A 25 -14.44 -6.76 9.28
C LEU A 25 -13.14 -6.37 8.58
N TYR A 26 -12.51 -5.28 8.99
CA TYR A 26 -11.20 -4.86 8.47
C TYR A 26 -10.12 -5.92 8.72
N GLN A 27 -10.06 -6.53 9.91
CA GLN A 27 -9.09 -7.58 10.21
C GLN A 27 -9.29 -8.81 9.33
N LEU A 28 -10.53 -9.22 9.07
CA LEU A 28 -10.83 -10.33 8.16
C LEU A 28 -10.43 -10.02 6.72
N LEU A 29 -10.73 -8.80 6.24
CA LEU A 29 -10.29 -8.35 4.92
C LEU A 29 -8.76 -8.37 4.81
N LEU A 30 -8.06 -7.85 5.83
CA LEU A 30 -6.59 -7.86 5.87
C LEU A 30 -6.04 -9.29 5.84
N PHE A 31 -6.65 -10.20 6.59
CA PHE A 31 -6.26 -11.62 6.62
C PHE A 31 -6.37 -12.27 5.24
N HIS A 32 -7.51 -12.17 4.55
CA HIS A 32 -7.66 -12.74 3.21
C HIS A 32 -6.74 -12.08 2.18
N PHE A 33 -6.50 -10.78 2.31
CA PHE A 33 -5.56 -10.06 1.44
C PHE A 33 -4.12 -10.57 1.63
N GLN A 34 -3.66 -10.73 2.87
CA GLN A 34 -2.31 -11.23 3.17
C GLN A 34 -2.10 -12.68 2.73
N ASN A 35 -3.15 -13.52 2.86
CA ASN A 35 -3.12 -14.91 2.39
C ASN A 35 -3.35 -15.07 0.88
N LYS A 36 -3.52 -13.96 0.14
CA LYS A 36 -3.74 -13.95 -1.31
C LYS A 36 -4.96 -14.79 -1.72
N GLU A 37 -6.07 -14.62 -0.99
CA GLU A 37 -7.35 -15.30 -1.23
C GLU A 37 -8.37 -14.31 -1.84
N PRO A 38 -8.28 -13.98 -3.14
CA PRO A 38 -9.11 -12.93 -3.75
C PRO A 38 -10.61 -13.25 -3.70
N GLU A 39 -11.01 -14.51 -3.87
CA GLU A 39 -12.41 -14.91 -3.87
C GLU A 39 -13.05 -14.65 -2.50
N LYS A 40 -12.37 -15.02 -1.42
CA LYS A 40 -12.83 -14.77 -0.05
C LYS A 40 -12.81 -13.28 0.30
N PHE A 41 -11.78 -12.56 -0.15
CA PHE A 41 -11.67 -11.11 0.06
C PHE A 41 -12.85 -10.36 -0.58
N PHE A 42 -13.15 -10.65 -1.86
CA PHE A 42 -14.25 -9.99 -2.57
C PHE A 42 -15.62 -10.50 -2.13
N GLY A 43 -15.78 -11.78 -1.80
CA GLY A 43 -17.01 -12.31 -1.20
C GLY A 43 -17.38 -11.55 0.08
N LEU A 44 -16.41 -11.35 0.97
CA LEU A 44 -16.61 -10.61 2.22
C LEU A 44 -17.03 -9.14 1.97
N ILE A 45 -16.50 -8.51 0.92
CA ILE A 45 -16.89 -7.14 0.52
C ILE A 45 -18.34 -7.11 0.01
N GLU A 46 -18.70 -8.04 -0.86
CA GLU A 46 -20.03 -8.12 -1.48
C GLU A 46 -21.11 -8.40 -0.41
N ASP A 47 -20.86 -9.33 0.52
CA ASP A 47 -21.77 -9.70 1.60
C ASP A 47 -22.06 -8.55 2.57
N ASN A 48 -21.06 -7.70 2.83
CA ASN A 48 -21.15 -6.63 3.82
C ASN A 48 -21.50 -5.25 3.22
N LEU A 49 -21.61 -5.12 1.88
CA LEU A 49 -21.75 -3.84 1.19
C LEU A 49 -22.94 -3.00 1.66
N LYS A 50 -24.06 -3.63 2.04
CA LYS A 50 -25.27 -2.93 2.53
C LYS A 50 -25.28 -2.68 4.03
N GLN A 51 -24.43 -3.38 4.79
CA GLN A 51 -24.43 -3.38 6.25
C GLN A 51 -23.41 -2.41 6.83
N VAL A 52 -22.34 -2.14 6.09
CA VAL A 52 -21.27 -1.24 6.54
C VAL A 52 -21.65 0.23 6.45
N HIS A 53 -20.99 1.04 7.28
CA HIS A 53 -21.12 2.49 7.26
C HIS A 53 -20.84 3.08 5.86
N PRO A 54 -21.54 4.13 5.42
CA PRO A 54 -21.41 4.71 4.06
C PRO A 54 -19.97 5.02 3.61
N LEU A 55 -19.10 5.40 4.55
CA LEU A 55 -17.67 5.62 4.27
C LEU A 55 -16.97 4.35 3.74
N PHE A 56 -17.27 3.19 4.31
CA PHE A 56 -16.75 1.90 3.84
C PHE A 56 -17.39 1.49 2.52
N GLN A 57 -18.66 1.82 2.30
CA GLN A 57 -19.34 1.48 1.04
C GLN A 57 -18.63 2.08 -0.17
N THR A 58 -18.16 3.33 -0.08
CA THR A 58 -17.41 3.98 -1.16
C THR A 58 -16.09 3.26 -1.45
N VAL A 59 -15.37 2.85 -0.40
CA VAL A 59 -14.12 2.08 -0.53
C VAL A 59 -14.41 0.73 -1.18
N PHE A 60 -15.44 0.02 -0.71
CA PHE A 60 -15.85 -1.29 -1.24
C PHE A 60 -16.27 -1.21 -2.72
N LYS A 61 -17.05 -0.20 -3.10
CA LYS A 61 -17.40 0.06 -4.51
C LYS A 61 -16.16 0.30 -5.37
N THR A 62 -15.16 0.99 -4.84
CA THR A 62 -13.90 1.22 -5.55
C THR A 62 -13.13 -0.09 -5.73
N PHE A 63 -13.05 -0.92 -4.70
CA PHE A 63 -12.43 -2.25 -4.81
C PHE A 63 -13.15 -3.13 -5.83
N LEU A 64 -14.49 -3.14 -5.85
CA LEU A 64 -15.26 -3.90 -6.84
C LEU A 64 -15.05 -3.39 -8.26
N LYS A 65 -14.96 -2.06 -8.45
CA LYS A 65 -14.66 -1.46 -9.76
C LYS A 65 -13.28 -1.88 -10.29
N ASP A 66 -12.28 -1.94 -9.42
CA ASP A 66 -10.90 -2.31 -9.77
C ASP A 66 -10.57 -3.78 -9.43
N LYS A 67 -11.58 -4.65 -9.35
CA LYS A 67 -11.47 -6.06 -8.91
C LYS A 67 -10.36 -6.81 -9.64
N GLU A 68 -10.37 -6.78 -10.97
CA GLU A 68 -9.37 -7.47 -11.79
C GLU A 68 -7.93 -7.04 -11.46
N LYS A 69 -7.70 -5.74 -11.25
CA LYS A 69 -6.38 -5.20 -10.92
C LYS A 69 -5.91 -5.67 -9.54
N ILE A 70 -6.82 -5.72 -8.57
CA ILE A 70 -6.54 -6.18 -7.20
C ILE A 70 -6.26 -7.68 -7.20
N VAL A 71 -7.05 -8.48 -7.92
CA VAL A 71 -6.82 -9.92 -8.09
C VAL A 71 -5.44 -10.16 -8.70
N ASN A 72 -5.09 -9.45 -9.76
CA ASN A 72 -3.77 -9.53 -10.38
C ASN A 72 -2.66 -9.15 -9.40
N ALA A 73 -2.86 -8.12 -8.57
CA ALA A 73 -1.87 -7.73 -7.56
C ALA A 73 -1.68 -8.78 -6.45
N LEU A 74 -2.72 -9.57 -6.14
CA LEU A 74 -2.64 -10.66 -5.15
C LEU A 74 -1.97 -11.91 -5.71
N GLN A 75 -2.30 -12.27 -6.95
CA GLN A 75 -1.86 -13.52 -7.57
C GLN A 75 -0.46 -13.42 -8.20
N LEU A 76 -0.13 -12.28 -8.81
CA LEU A 76 1.14 -12.13 -9.50
C LEU A 76 2.30 -11.90 -8.52
N PRO A 77 3.52 -12.36 -8.85
CA PRO A 77 4.70 -12.17 -8.01
C PRO A 77 5.32 -10.76 -8.12
N TYR A 78 4.72 -9.85 -8.87
CA TYR A 78 5.28 -8.53 -9.13
C TYR A 78 5.10 -7.61 -7.92
N SER A 79 6.18 -6.94 -7.51
CA SER A 79 6.14 -5.93 -6.45
C SER A 79 6.33 -4.53 -7.02
N ASN A 80 5.61 -3.57 -6.43
CA ASN A 80 5.78 -2.14 -6.73
C ASN A 80 7.07 -1.55 -6.12
N ALA A 81 7.87 -2.35 -5.39
CA ALA A 81 9.04 -1.89 -4.66
C ALA A 81 10.06 -1.15 -5.56
N LYS A 82 10.32 -1.67 -6.77
CA LYS A 82 11.24 -1.05 -7.72
C LYS A 82 10.73 0.30 -8.24
N LEU A 83 9.41 0.39 -8.50
CA LEU A 83 8.76 1.62 -8.94
C LEU A 83 8.77 2.66 -7.82
N GLU A 84 8.42 2.27 -6.59
CA GLU A 84 8.46 3.18 -5.44
C GLU A 84 9.87 3.67 -5.12
N ALA A 85 10.88 2.80 -5.17
CA ALA A 85 12.27 3.22 -4.99
C ALA A 85 12.69 4.27 -6.03
N THR A 86 12.18 4.16 -7.26
CA THR A 86 12.43 5.13 -8.34
C THR A 86 11.69 6.44 -8.09
N ASN A 87 10.39 6.37 -7.74
CA ASN A 87 9.57 7.54 -7.43
C ASN A 87 10.15 8.35 -6.26
N ASN A 88 10.61 7.67 -5.21
CA ASN A 88 11.21 8.32 -4.05
C ASN A 88 12.54 9.01 -4.39
N LEU A 89 13.36 8.41 -5.26
CA LEU A 89 14.55 9.07 -5.79
C LEU A 89 14.20 10.33 -6.58
N ILE A 90 13.21 10.26 -7.47
CA ILE A 90 12.74 11.41 -8.26
C ILE A 90 12.24 12.53 -7.34
N LYS A 91 11.43 12.20 -6.32
CA LYS A 91 10.95 13.15 -5.30
C LYS A 91 12.12 13.80 -4.56
N LEU A 92 13.14 13.02 -4.17
CA LEU A 92 14.35 13.53 -3.51
C LEU A 92 15.13 14.50 -4.42
N ILE A 93 15.32 14.15 -5.69
CA ILE A 93 16.01 15.01 -6.67
C ILE A 93 15.26 16.33 -6.83
N LYS A 94 13.93 16.28 -6.96
CA LYS A 94 13.08 17.47 -7.08
C LYS A 94 13.19 18.36 -5.82
N ARG A 95 13.16 17.76 -4.63
CA ARG A 95 13.27 18.46 -3.34
C ARG A 95 14.64 19.14 -3.18
N ASN A 96 15.73 18.43 -3.48
CA ASN A 96 17.09 18.95 -3.31
C ASN A 96 17.42 20.08 -4.29
N ALA A 97 16.77 20.11 -5.45
CA ALA A 97 16.94 21.18 -6.43
C ALA A 97 16.03 22.40 -6.19
N PHE A 98 15.15 22.35 -5.18
CA PHE A 98 14.08 23.33 -4.97
C PHE A 98 13.19 23.52 -6.22
N GLY A 99 12.97 22.42 -6.95
CA GLY A 99 12.27 22.42 -8.23
C GLY A 99 13.20 22.60 -9.44
N PHE A 100 12.65 22.37 -10.63
CA PHE A 100 13.36 22.54 -11.89
C PHE A 100 12.55 23.47 -12.79
N ARG A 101 13.17 24.54 -13.28
CA ARG A 101 12.55 25.43 -14.28
C ARG A 101 12.46 24.79 -15.66
N ASN A 102 13.45 23.95 -16.00
CA ASN A 102 13.53 23.25 -17.29
C ASN A 102 13.34 21.73 -17.07
N PHE A 103 12.34 21.16 -17.74
CA PHE A 103 11.99 19.74 -17.62
C PHE A 103 13.04 18.81 -18.22
N GLU A 104 13.73 19.21 -19.29
CA GLU A 104 14.82 18.42 -19.87
C GLU A 104 15.99 18.28 -18.89
N ASN A 105 16.31 19.35 -18.16
CA ASN A 105 17.35 19.30 -17.13
C ASN A 105 16.94 18.38 -15.97
N PHE A 106 15.64 18.33 -15.64
CA PHE A 106 15.12 17.39 -14.64
C PHE A 106 15.28 15.94 -15.11
N LYS A 107 14.86 15.62 -16.35
CA LYS A 107 15.02 14.28 -16.93
C LYS A 107 16.49 13.85 -16.96
N LYS A 108 17.39 14.72 -17.42
CA LYS A 108 18.85 14.45 -17.43
C LYS A 108 19.36 14.13 -16.02
N ARG A 109 18.97 14.91 -15.00
CA ARG A 109 19.39 14.67 -13.61
C ARG A 109 18.89 13.34 -13.06
N ILE A 110 17.63 12.98 -13.35
CA ILE A 110 17.06 11.67 -12.97
C ILE A 110 17.86 10.54 -13.63
N PHE A 111 18.11 10.64 -14.94
CA PHE A 111 18.83 9.61 -15.70
C PHE A 111 20.24 9.40 -15.16
N THR A 112 21.00 10.48 -14.93
CA THR A 112 22.35 10.41 -14.33
C THR A 112 22.31 9.76 -12.94
N ALA A 113 21.37 10.14 -12.08
CA ALA A 113 21.28 9.58 -10.73
C ALA A 113 20.93 8.08 -10.73
N LEU A 114 20.05 7.63 -11.64
CA LEU A 114 19.71 6.22 -11.80
C LEU A 114 20.91 5.41 -12.30
N ASN A 115 21.67 5.92 -13.27
CA ASN A 115 22.86 5.24 -13.78
C ASN A 115 23.95 5.09 -12.71
N ILE A 116 24.23 6.15 -11.95
CA ILE A 116 25.19 6.10 -10.82
C ILE A 116 24.78 5.02 -9.80
N LYS A 117 23.49 4.95 -9.45
CA LYS A 117 22.98 3.96 -8.51
C LYS A 117 23.15 2.53 -9.05
N LYS A 118 22.88 2.32 -10.35
CA LYS A 118 23.04 1.03 -11.03
C LYS A 118 24.51 0.58 -11.06
N GLU A 119 25.44 1.49 -11.35
CA GLU A 119 26.88 1.19 -11.34
C GLU A 119 27.38 0.80 -9.96
N ARG A 120 26.98 1.54 -8.91
CA ARG A 120 27.33 1.20 -7.51
C ARG A 120 26.83 -0.18 -7.11
N THR A 121 25.60 -0.54 -7.46
CA THR A 121 25.05 -1.87 -7.13
C THR A 121 25.82 -2.99 -7.84
N LYS A 122 26.18 -2.82 -9.13
CA LYS A 122 26.98 -3.81 -9.87
C LYS A 122 28.32 -4.07 -9.20
N PHE A 123 29.01 -3.01 -8.79
CA PHE A 123 30.32 -3.10 -8.14
C PHE A 123 30.30 -3.85 -6.80
N VAL A 124 29.23 -3.66 -6.02
CA VAL A 124 29.05 -4.38 -4.73
C VAL A 124 28.79 -5.86 -4.99
N LEU A 125 27.97 -6.21 -5.98
CA LEU A 125 27.65 -7.60 -6.32
C LEU A 125 28.86 -8.37 -6.90
N SER A 126 29.77 -7.70 -7.60
CA SER A 126 30.98 -8.32 -8.16
C SER A 126 32.10 -8.56 -7.15
N ARG A 127 31.92 -8.15 -5.88
CA ARG A 127 32.88 -8.31 -4.78
C ARG A 127 32.50 -9.44 -3.81
N ALA A 128 31.32 -10.02 -3.98
CA ALA A 128 30.90 -11.25 -3.31
C ALA A 128 31.26 -12.45 -4.19
#